data_AF-A0AAZ1XVF3-F1
#
_entry.id   AF-A0AAZ1XVF3-F1
#
_cell.length_a   1.000
_cell.length_b   1.000
_cell.length_c   1.000
_cell.angle_alpha   90.00
_cell.angle_beta   90.00
_cell.angle_gamma   90.00
#
_symmetry.space_group_name_H-M   'P 1'
#
loop_
_entity.id
_entity.type
_entity.pdbx_description
1 polymer ?
#
loop_
_entity_poly.entity_id
_entity_poly.type
_entity_poly.pdbx_seq_one_letter_code
_entity_poly.pdbx_strand_id
1 'polypeptide(L)'
;MGYFGIGWEVPLNPPNFTWQGFVVWSVEKMTDWTIKPVCFALSEQGGPCYSNLTLIVYKPPDRVSITFLNHSESLFEGTLQCHVTEVAPAENVLVTFYRGEKMLAQMHLNTSSEKKPVTQSFTLNIVFSKEDTEAQYWCEAKLELGPEGPQHLPVMASQRLFAPQLSCPVELKVTEGKRFPCEVTGNPQPSVTWFKNGQIVAPPSHLNKKDAGNYTIQAKGLFPKNFTVEVKILPATGTANSCCGHFLLLVLLTQMITHV
;
A
#
# COMPACT_ATOMS: atom_id res chain seq x y z
N MET A 1 -26.39 55.78 9.34
CA MET A 1 -27.14 54.74 10.07
C MET A 1 -26.10 53.78 10.63
N GLY A 2 -25.87 53.84 11.96
CA GLY A 2 -24.75 53.15 12.61
C GLY A 2 -25.17 51.80 13.16
N TYR A 3 -24.38 50.77 12.91
CA TYR A 3 -24.44 49.50 13.66
C TYR A 3 -23.76 49.72 15.01
N PHE A 4 -24.34 49.17 16.09
CA PHE A 4 -23.84 49.39 17.45
C PHE A 4 -23.15 48.16 18.06
N GLY A 5 -23.16 47.03 17.38
CA GLY A 5 -22.34 45.89 17.77
C GLY A 5 -22.41 44.75 16.79
N ILE A 6 -21.29 44.05 16.60
CA ILE A 6 -21.20 42.83 15.79
C ILE A 6 -20.58 41.73 16.65
N GLY A 7 -21.08 40.50 16.53
CA GLY A 7 -20.61 39.35 17.29
C GLY A 7 -20.84 38.02 16.58
N TRP A 8 -20.38 36.95 17.23
CA TRP A 8 -20.50 35.57 16.77
C TRP A 8 -21.18 34.70 17.82
N GLU A 9 -22.11 33.86 17.38
CA GLU A 9 -22.62 32.71 18.14
C GLU A 9 -21.88 31.47 17.64
N VAL A 10 -20.86 31.07 18.40
CA VAL A 10 -19.94 29.97 18.04
C VAL A 10 -19.59 29.15 19.29
N PRO A 11 -19.35 27.84 19.14
CA PRO A 11 -19.15 26.94 20.28
C PRO A 11 -17.75 27.01 20.89
N LEU A 12 -16.75 27.47 20.12
CA LEU A 12 -15.33 27.44 20.51
C LEU A 12 -14.77 28.86 20.57
N ASN A 13 -14.34 29.29 21.76
CA ASN A 13 -13.67 30.57 22.00
C ASN A 13 -14.37 31.76 21.31
N PRO A 14 -15.65 32.03 21.63
CA PRO A 14 -16.35 33.17 21.03
C PRO A 14 -15.61 34.47 21.37
N PRO A 15 -15.31 35.32 20.37
CA PRO A 15 -14.69 36.61 20.62
C PRO A 15 -15.67 37.50 21.38
N ASN A 16 -15.15 38.45 22.14
CA ASN A 16 -15.99 39.49 22.71
C ASN A 16 -16.70 40.25 21.58
N PHE A 17 -17.97 40.57 21.79
CA PHE A 17 -18.71 41.43 20.87
C PHE A 17 -17.96 42.78 20.75
N THR A 18 -18.02 43.40 19.58
CA THR A 18 -17.28 44.65 19.32
C THR A 18 -18.18 45.71 18.72
N TRP A 19 -17.83 46.98 18.94
CA TRP A 19 -18.45 48.14 18.29
C TRP A 19 -17.67 48.58 17.05
N GLN A 20 -16.67 47.80 16.64
CA GLN A 20 -15.90 48.02 15.43
C GLN A 20 -16.69 47.51 14.22
N GLY A 21 -16.31 47.96 13.02
CA GLY A 21 -16.99 47.56 11.77
C GLY A 21 -16.80 46.09 11.37
N PHE A 22 -16.03 45.31 12.14
CA PHE A 22 -15.79 43.89 11.90
C PHE A 22 -15.42 43.17 13.22
N VAL A 23 -15.64 41.86 13.26
CA VAL A 23 -15.21 40.98 14.34
C VAL A 23 -14.68 39.67 13.76
N VAL A 24 -13.46 39.30 14.16
CA VAL A 24 -12.79 38.08 13.67
C VAL A 24 -12.93 36.99 14.71
N TRP A 25 -13.44 35.84 14.28
CA TRP A 25 -13.40 34.61 15.06
C TRP A 25 -12.28 33.72 14.51
N SER A 26 -11.37 33.30 15.38
CA SER A 26 -10.21 32.47 15.02
C SER A 26 -10.12 31.29 15.98
N VAL A 27 -9.90 30.11 15.42
CA VAL A 27 -9.76 28.85 16.15
C VAL A 27 -8.56 28.12 15.58
N GLU A 28 -7.64 27.71 16.44
CA GLU A 28 -6.43 26.97 16.03
C GLU A 28 -6.78 25.59 15.46
N LYS A 29 -7.74 24.90 16.08
CA LYS A 29 -8.20 23.58 15.68
C LYS A 29 -9.69 23.40 15.90
N MET A 30 -10.39 23.07 14.83
CA MET A 30 -11.82 22.80 14.88
C MET A 30 -12.09 21.38 15.41
N THR A 31 -12.84 21.27 16.50
CA THR A 31 -13.19 19.98 17.12
C THR A 31 -14.68 19.67 17.13
N ASP A 32 -15.53 20.67 16.85
CA ASP A 32 -16.98 20.51 16.74
C ASP A 32 -17.40 20.33 15.27
N TRP A 33 -17.67 19.08 14.91
CA TRP A 33 -18.11 18.66 13.58
C TRP A 33 -19.54 19.10 13.24
N THR A 34 -20.31 19.55 14.23
CA THR A 34 -21.73 19.91 14.06
C THR A 34 -21.96 21.42 14.00
N ILE A 35 -20.89 22.20 14.01
CA ILE A 35 -20.94 23.66 14.10
C ILE A 35 -21.87 24.29 13.05
N LYS A 36 -22.63 25.28 13.50
CA LYS A 36 -23.43 26.19 12.67
C LYS A 36 -23.16 27.61 13.18
N PRO A 37 -22.08 28.26 12.72
CA PRO A 37 -21.75 29.60 13.20
C PRO A 37 -22.78 30.62 12.71
N VAL A 38 -23.18 31.51 13.61
CA VAL A 38 -24.07 32.62 13.28
C VAL A 38 -23.35 33.92 13.60
N CYS A 39 -23.23 34.79 12.61
CA CYS A 39 -22.81 36.17 12.81
C CYS A 39 -24.05 37.02 13.08
N PHE A 40 -24.00 37.90 14.08
CA PHE A 40 -25.08 38.82 14.35
C PHE A 40 -24.60 40.27 14.43
N ALA A 41 -25.47 41.19 14.04
CA ALA A 41 -25.24 42.63 14.12
C ALA A 41 -26.44 43.34 14.76
N LEU A 42 -26.19 44.29 15.66
CA LEU A 42 -27.21 45.05 16.36
C LEU A 42 -27.39 46.43 15.71
N SER A 43 -28.62 46.74 15.34
CA SER A 43 -29.02 48.05 14.82
C SER A 43 -29.95 48.77 15.81
N GLU A 44 -29.71 50.07 16.03
CA GLU A 44 -30.53 50.91 16.91
C GLU A 44 -31.99 51.03 16.46
N GLN A 45 -32.25 51.01 15.15
CA GLN A 45 -33.59 51.20 14.60
C GLN A 45 -34.25 49.89 14.11
N GLY A 46 -33.46 48.83 13.90
CA GLY A 46 -33.91 47.61 13.21
C GLY A 46 -33.83 46.32 14.02
N GLY A 47 -33.31 46.36 15.26
CA GLY A 47 -33.08 45.16 16.05
C GLY A 47 -31.88 44.32 15.57
N PRO A 48 -31.75 43.07 16.05
CA PRO A 48 -30.65 42.19 15.67
C PRO A 48 -30.84 41.58 14.28
N CYS A 49 -29.79 41.63 13.47
CA CYS A 49 -29.68 40.94 12.18
C CYS A 49 -28.80 39.71 12.35
N TYR A 50 -29.17 38.57 11.75
CA TYR A 50 -28.40 37.33 11.82
C TYR A 50 -28.01 36.85 10.42
N SER A 51 -26.81 36.29 10.31
CA SER A 51 -26.28 35.68 9.09
C SER A 51 -25.69 34.33 9.45
N ASN A 52 -26.23 33.27 8.84
CA ASN A 52 -25.74 31.91 9.02
C ASN A 52 -24.60 31.64 8.04
N LEU A 53 -23.52 31.06 8.51
CA LEU A 53 -22.40 30.64 7.66
C LEU A 53 -22.35 29.12 7.59
N THR A 54 -22.27 28.59 6.36
CA THR A 54 -22.10 27.15 6.12
C THR A 54 -20.61 26.82 6.22
N LEU A 55 -20.25 25.99 7.22
CA LEU A 55 -18.89 25.48 7.38
C LEU A 55 -18.87 23.96 7.25
N ILE A 56 -17.84 23.46 6.57
CA ILE A 56 -17.52 22.04 6.50
C ILE A 56 -16.25 21.81 7.30
N VAL A 57 -16.37 21.04 8.38
CA VAL A 57 -15.21 20.53 9.12
C VAL A 57 -14.80 19.23 8.45
N TYR A 58 -13.54 19.11 8.08
CA TYR A 58 -13.04 17.99 7.29
C TYR A 58 -11.78 17.37 7.89
N LYS A 59 -11.56 16.10 7.56
CA LYS A 59 -10.36 15.33 7.85
C LYS A 59 -10.08 14.40 6.67
N PRO A 60 -8.90 14.52 6.02
CA PRO A 60 -8.44 13.51 5.05
C PRO A 60 -8.33 12.12 5.70
N PRO A 61 -8.43 11.04 4.92
CA PRO A 61 -8.32 9.69 5.45
C PRO A 61 -6.99 9.47 6.20
N ASP A 62 -6.99 8.57 7.19
CA ASP A 62 -5.75 8.18 7.89
C ASP A 62 -5.04 7.03 7.16
N ARG A 63 -5.81 6.17 6.49
CA ARG A 63 -5.34 5.02 5.71
C ARG A 63 -6.35 4.62 4.66
N VAL A 64 -5.85 4.25 3.48
CA VAL A 64 -6.59 3.55 2.43
C VAL A 64 -5.98 2.17 2.26
N SER A 65 -6.80 1.13 2.23
CA SER A 65 -6.35 -0.25 2.00
C SER A 65 -7.26 -0.97 1.03
N ILE A 66 -6.75 -2.00 0.37
CA ILE A 66 -7.52 -2.79 -0.58
C ILE A 66 -7.44 -4.28 -0.23
N THR A 67 -8.56 -4.96 -0.32
CA THR A 67 -8.69 -6.40 -0.08
C THR A 67 -9.38 -7.05 -1.25
N PHE A 68 -8.97 -8.27 -1.58
CA PHE A 68 -9.65 -9.10 -2.57
C PHE A 68 -10.52 -10.12 -1.85
N LEU A 69 -11.81 -10.10 -2.12
CA LEU A 69 -12.78 -11.07 -1.63
C LEU A 69 -13.10 -12.02 -2.78
N ASN A 70 -12.77 -13.30 -2.59
CA ASN A 70 -13.09 -14.31 -3.58
C ASN A 70 -14.49 -14.87 -3.27
N HIS A 71 -15.46 -14.57 -4.13
CA HIS A 71 -16.83 -15.05 -3.96
C HIS A 71 -17.03 -16.25 -4.90
N SER A 72 -16.84 -17.47 -4.35
CA SER A 72 -17.35 -18.74 -4.91
C SER A 72 -16.73 -19.25 -6.23
N GLU A 73 -16.17 -20.47 -6.20
CA GLU A 73 -15.89 -21.48 -7.26
C GLU A 73 -15.47 -21.08 -8.70
N SER A 74 -15.32 -19.80 -9.02
CA SER A 74 -14.95 -19.30 -10.34
C SER A 74 -13.48 -18.90 -10.35
N LEU A 75 -12.76 -19.35 -11.38
CA LEU A 75 -11.37 -18.98 -11.64
C LEU A 75 -11.24 -17.63 -12.37
N PHE A 76 -12.31 -16.86 -12.55
CA PHE A 76 -12.30 -15.64 -13.37
C PHE A 76 -13.10 -14.46 -12.82
N GLU A 77 -13.80 -14.58 -11.67
CA GLU A 77 -14.60 -13.50 -11.08
C GLU A 77 -14.23 -13.26 -9.61
N GLY A 78 -14.22 -12.00 -9.20
CA GLY A 78 -13.87 -11.62 -7.83
C GLY A 78 -14.22 -10.18 -7.49
N THR A 79 -14.12 -9.85 -6.21
CA THR A 79 -14.53 -8.53 -5.70
C THR A 79 -13.34 -7.83 -5.05
N LEU A 80 -13.01 -6.64 -5.54
CA LEU A 80 -12.11 -5.71 -4.87
C LEU A 80 -12.91 -4.90 -3.85
N GLN A 81 -12.38 -4.77 -2.64
CA GLN A 81 -12.94 -3.93 -1.61
C GLN A 81 -11.88 -2.92 -1.16
N CYS A 82 -12.17 -1.64 -1.32
CA CYS A 82 -11.35 -0.54 -0.86
C CYS A 82 -11.89 -0.02 0.48
N HIS A 83 -11.03 0.09 1.48
CA HIS A 83 -11.36 0.58 2.82
C HIS A 83 -10.70 1.93 3.05
N VAL A 84 -11.50 2.95 3.35
CA VAL A 84 -11.08 4.31 3.64
C VAL A 84 -11.35 4.57 5.11
N THR A 85 -10.31 4.79 5.90
CA THR A 85 -10.43 4.90 7.36
C THR A 85 -10.40 6.34 7.83
N GLU A 86 -11.22 6.64 8.82
CA GLU A 86 -11.19 7.90 9.59
C GLU A 86 -11.31 9.17 8.74
N VAL A 87 -12.18 9.16 7.73
CA VAL A 87 -12.39 10.28 6.80
C VAL A 87 -13.66 11.05 7.12
N ALA A 88 -13.64 12.38 6.96
CA ALA A 88 -14.83 13.22 7.07
C ALA A 88 -14.75 14.45 6.14
N PRO A 89 -15.89 14.91 5.61
CA PRO A 89 -17.17 14.20 5.55
C PRO A 89 -17.12 13.06 4.52
N ALA A 90 -17.75 11.92 4.83
CA ALA A 90 -17.66 10.72 3.99
C ALA A 90 -18.39 10.86 2.63
N GLU A 91 -19.39 11.73 2.55
CA GLU A 91 -20.14 12.01 1.31
C GLU A 91 -19.29 12.70 0.23
N ASN A 92 -18.22 13.38 0.63
CA ASN A 92 -17.29 14.05 -0.27
C ASN A 92 -16.10 13.18 -0.69
N VAL A 93 -16.10 11.90 -0.31
CA VAL A 93 -15.01 10.98 -0.63
C VAL A 93 -15.24 10.37 -2.01
N LEU A 94 -14.23 10.51 -2.86
CA LEU A 94 -14.15 9.93 -4.18
C LEU A 94 -13.12 8.81 -4.16
N VAL A 95 -13.56 7.58 -4.43
CA VAL A 95 -12.68 6.40 -4.51
C VAL A 95 -12.54 5.97 -5.96
N THR A 96 -11.29 5.79 -6.39
CA THR A 96 -11.00 5.31 -7.73
C THR A 96 -10.28 3.97 -7.65
N PHE A 97 -10.77 2.98 -8.40
CA PHE A 97 -10.15 1.66 -8.56
C PHE A 97 -9.32 1.62 -9.84
N TYR A 98 -8.17 0.97 -9.76
CA TYR A 98 -7.23 0.86 -10.86
C TYR A 98 -6.79 -0.58 -11.13
N ARG A 99 -6.43 -0.81 -12.39
CA ARG A 99 -5.69 -1.97 -12.89
C ARG A 99 -4.44 -1.48 -13.63
N GLY A 100 -3.27 -1.63 -13.02
CA GLY A 100 -2.05 -0.98 -13.46
C GLY A 100 -2.21 0.53 -13.39
N GLU A 101 -2.18 1.18 -14.56
CA GLU A 101 -2.45 2.62 -14.71
C GLU A 101 -3.87 2.92 -15.20
N LYS A 102 -4.63 1.88 -15.60
CA LYS A 102 -5.98 2.04 -16.13
C LYS A 102 -6.98 2.19 -15.00
N MET A 103 -7.73 3.30 -15.01
CA MET A 103 -8.91 3.47 -14.17
C MET A 103 -9.99 2.45 -14.56
N LEU A 104 -10.49 1.70 -13.58
CA LEU A 104 -11.57 0.72 -13.75
C LEU A 104 -12.93 1.33 -13.44
N ALA A 105 -13.03 1.98 -12.29
CA ALA A 105 -14.26 2.57 -11.80
C ALA A 105 -13.93 3.68 -10.81
N GLN A 106 -14.85 4.64 -10.73
CA GLN A 106 -14.82 5.69 -9.73
C GLN A 106 -16.16 5.67 -9.00
N MET A 107 -16.10 5.79 -7.68
CA MET A 107 -17.24 5.63 -6.79
C MET A 107 -17.26 6.77 -5.77
N HIS A 108 -18.45 7.26 -5.47
CA HIS A 108 -18.69 8.21 -4.39
C HIS A 108 -19.75 7.63 -3.44
N LEU A 109 -19.85 8.19 -2.24
CA LEU A 109 -20.93 7.83 -1.33
C LEU A 109 -22.21 8.58 -1.71
N ASN A 110 -23.33 7.88 -1.86
CA ASN A 110 -24.58 8.50 -2.31
C ASN A 110 -25.23 9.37 -1.23
N THR A 111 -25.09 8.99 0.05
CA THR A 111 -25.57 9.77 1.21
C THR A 111 -24.82 9.34 2.47
N SER A 112 -24.34 10.29 3.27
CA SER A 112 -23.89 10.06 4.65
C SER A 112 -24.31 11.24 5.52
N SER A 113 -25.10 11.01 6.56
CA SER A 113 -25.46 12.04 7.53
C SER A 113 -24.40 12.25 8.61
N GLU A 114 -23.39 11.38 8.67
CA GLU A 114 -22.36 11.45 9.71
C GLU A 114 -21.35 12.54 9.38
N LYS A 115 -21.25 13.51 10.30
CA LYS A 115 -20.32 14.63 10.17
C LYS A 115 -18.96 14.32 10.76
N LYS A 116 -18.89 13.34 11.67
CA LYS A 116 -17.62 12.92 12.29
C LYS A 116 -16.84 11.99 11.36
N PRO A 117 -15.52 11.81 11.61
CA PRO A 117 -14.70 10.83 10.91
C PRO A 117 -15.30 9.43 10.99
N VAL A 118 -15.38 8.76 9.83
CA VAL A 118 -15.89 7.40 9.73
C VAL A 118 -14.99 6.54 8.86
N THR A 119 -15.11 5.24 9.02
CA THR A 119 -14.52 4.25 8.13
C THR A 119 -15.56 3.75 7.14
N GLN A 120 -15.25 3.81 5.85
CA GLN A 120 -16.15 3.44 4.77
C GLN A 120 -15.50 2.46 3.81
N SER A 121 -16.26 1.49 3.31
CA SER A 121 -15.81 0.51 2.32
C SER A 121 -16.57 0.67 1.00
N PHE A 122 -15.84 0.48 -0.10
CA PHE A 122 -16.36 0.51 -1.47
C PHE A 122 -16.00 -0.81 -2.15
N THR A 123 -16.90 -1.37 -2.96
CA THR A 123 -16.71 -2.68 -3.60
C THR A 123 -16.86 -2.60 -5.11
N LEU A 124 -15.94 -3.23 -5.83
CA LEU A 124 -15.96 -3.37 -7.28
C LEU A 124 -15.85 -4.84 -7.66
N ASN A 125 -16.83 -5.35 -8.41
CA ASN A 125 -16.75 -6.66 -9.02
C ASN A 125 -15.88 -6.58 -10.29
N ILE A 126 -14.93 -7.49 -10.42
CA ILE A 126 -14.03 -7.58 -11.56
C ILE A 126 -14.08 -8.98 -12.16
N VAL A 127 -13.97 -9.03 -13.48
CA VAL A 127 -13.67 -10.24 -14.23
C VAL A 127 -12.20 -10.18 -14.60
N PHE A 128 -11.45 -11.21 -14.27
CA PHE A 128 -10.03 -11.31 -14.57
C PHE A 128 -9.78 -12.25 -15.73
N SER A 129 -8.87 -11.84 -16.60
CA SER A 129 -8.46 -12.58 -17.80
C SER A 129 -7.02 -13.09 -17.64
N LYS A 130 -6.59 -14.00 -18.51
CA LYS A 130 -5.19 -14.47 -18.51
C LYS A 130 -4.19 -13.35 -18.79
N GLU A 131 -4.61 -12.31 -19.51
CA GLU A 131 -3.81 -11.11 -19.81
C GLU A 131 -3.57 -10.26 -18.55
N ASP A 132 -4.37 -10.44 -17.50
CA ASP A 132 -4.24 -9.72 -16.23
C ASP A 132 -3.22 -10.38 -15.27
N THR A 133 -2.48 -11.41 -15.70
CA THR A 133 -1.53 -12.13 -14.82
C THR A 133 -0.34 -11.29 -14.35
N GLU A 134 -0.09 -10.13 -14.98
CA GLU A 134 0.91 -9.15 -14.55
C GLU A 134 0.27 -7.85 -14.01
N ALA A 135 -1.07 -7.79 -13.98
CA ALA A 135 -1.78 -6.58 -13.56
C ALA A 135 -1.71 -6.40 -12.03
N GLN A 136 -1.54 -5.14 -11.63
CA GLN A 136 -1.62 -4.72 -10.24
C GLN A 136 -2.95 -4.03 -9.97
N TYR A 137 -3.65 -4.41 -8.91
CA TYR A 137 -4.92 -3.80 -8.51
C TYR A 137 -4.73 -2.94 -7.27
N TRP A 138 -5.25 -1.73 -7.30
CA TRP A 138 -5.15 -0.79 -6.18
C TRP A 138 -6.31 0.20 -6.24
N CYS A 139 -6.54 0.90 -5.13
CA CYS A 139 -7.49 1.99 -5.07
C CYS A 139 -6.84 3.22 -4.45
N GLU A 140 -7.41 4.38 -4.73
CA GLU A 140 -7.10 5.61 -4.01
C GLU A 140 -8.37 6.28 -3.53
N ALA A 141 -8.25 7.08 -2.49
CA ALA A 141 -9.32 7.93 -2.01
C ALA A 141 -8.85 9.39 -2.00
N LYS A 142 -9.74 10.26 -2.47
CA LYS A 142 -9.59 11.71 -2.46
C LYS A 142 -10.81 12.34 -1.80
N LEU A 143 -10.58 13.36 -0.98
CA LEU A 143 -11.65 14.18 -0.41
C LEU A 143 -11.87 15.41 -1.30
N GLU A 144 -13.09 15.60 -1.81
CA GLU A 144 -13.44 16.71 -2.70
C GLU A 144 -14.50 17.62 -2.08
N LEU A 145 -14.06 18.79 -1.61
CA LEU A 145 -14.90 19.76 -0.87
C LEU A 145 -15.47 20.88 -1.77
N GLY A 146 -15.33 20.73 -3.09
CA GLY A 146 -15.78 21.73 -4.06
C GLY A 146 -14.78 22.88 -4.29
N PRO A 147 -15.15 23.88 -5.11
CA PRO A 147 -14.26 24.96 -5.53
C PRO A 147 -13.92 25.95 -4.40
N GLU A 148 -14.81 26.12 -3.43
CA GLU A 148 -14.59 26.99 -2.26
C GLU A 148 -13.71 26.33 -1.19
N GLY A 149 -13.49 25.02 -1.31
CA GLY A 149 -12.65 24.25 -0.40
C GLY A 149 -11.16 24.31 -0.73
N PRO A 150 -10.31 23.69 0.09
CA PRO A 150 -8.90 23.50 -0.22
C PRO A 150 -8.72 22.67 -1.50
N GLN A 151 -7.97 23.21 -2.47
CA GLN A 151 -7.81 22.59 -3.80
C GLN A 151 -6.75 21.48 -3.83
N HIS A 152 -5.81 21.47 -2.89
CA HIS A 152 -4.66 20.55 -2.88
C HIS A 152 -4.68 19.60 -1.68
N LEU A 153 -5.81 18.91 -1.47
CA LEU A 153 -5.88 17.87 -0.46
C LEU A 153 -5.08 16.62 -0.87
N PRO A 154 -4.47 15.91 0.09
CA PRO A 154 -3.68 14.72 -0.22
C PRO A 154 -4.57 13.61 -0.79
N VAL A 155 -4.05 12.94 -1.82
CA VAL A 155 -4.63 11.70 -2.34
C VAL A 155 -3.94 10.54 -1.64
N MET A 156 -4.73 9.62 -1.09
CA MET A 156 -4.19 8.44 -0.42
C MET A 156 -4.42 7.19 -1.25
N ALA A 157 -3.33 6.51 -1.60
CA ALA A 157 -3.37 5.24 -2.32
C ALA A 157 -3.24 4.04 -1.37
N SER A 158 -3.88 2.93 -1.74
CA SER A 158 -3.72 1.64 -1.08
C SER A 158 -2.41 0.96 -1.48
N GLN A 159 -2.11 -0.16 -0.81
CA GLN A 159 -1.18 -1.15 -1.34
C GLN A 159 -1.64 -1.68 -2.72
N ARG A 160 -0.71 -2.24 -3.48
CA ARG A 160 -0.98 -2.86 -4.78
C ARG A 160 -1.09 -4.37 -4.64
N LEU A 161 -2.25 -4.94 -4.98
CA LEU A 161 -2.48 -6.38 -5.05
C LEU A 161 -1.96 -6.90 -6.38
N PHE A 162 -1.30 -8.05 -6.36
CA PHE A 162 -0.82 -8.70 -7.58
C PHE A 162 -0.77 -10.21 -7.40
N ALA A 163 -0.99 -10.91 -8.51
CA ALA A 163 -1.01 -12.36 -8.54
C ALA A 163 0.37 -12.95 -8.17
N PRO A 164 0.43 -14.22 -7.78
CA PRO A 164 1.69 -14.91 -7.59
C PRO A 164 2.62 -14.73 -8.80
N GLN A 165 3.89 -14.46 -8.52
CA GLN A 165 4.97 -14.35 -9.49
C GLN A 165 6.17 -15.16 -9.00
N LEU A 166 6.88 -15.78 -9.94
CA LEU A 166 8.07 -16.56 -9.64
C LEU A 166 9.31 -15.68 -9.85
N SER A 167 10.17 -15.59 -8.84
CA SER A 167 11.36 -14.71 -8.85
C SER A 167 12.57 -15.28 -9.60
N CYS A 168 12.49 -16.51 -10.11
CA CYS A 168 13.56 -17.20 -10.82
C CYS A 168 13.13 -17.55 -12.26
N PRO A 169 14.09 -17.76 -13.19
CA PRO A 169 13.77 -18.16 -14.55
C PRO A 169 13.16 -19.57 -14.60
N VAL A 170 12.39 -19.82 -15.65
CA VAL A 170 11.80 -21.15 -15.94
C VAL A 170 12.90 -22.21 -16.08
N GLU A 171 14.04 -21.86 -16.67
CA GLU A 171 15.24 -22.71 -16.70
C GLU A 171 16.30 -22.16 -15.75
N LEU A 172 16.50 -22.85 -14.64
CA LEU A 172 17.44 -22.47 -13.58
C LEU A 172 18.75 -23.24 -13.72
N LYS A 173 19.83 -22.55 -14.11
CA LYS A 173 21.20 -23.10 -14.16
C LYS A 173 21.98 -22.66 -12.93
N VAL A 174 22.31 -23.60 -12.05
CA VAL A 174 22.97 -23.28 -10.77
C VAL A 174 24.13 -24.23 -10.51
N THR A 175 25.25 -23.71 -10.00
CA THR A 175 26.40 -24.51 -9.57
C THR A 175 26.07 -25.27 -8.28
N GLU A 176 26.57 -26.49 -8.16
CA GLU A 176 26.48 -27.30 -6.95
C GLU A 176 26.89 -26.53 -5.67
N GLY A 177 26.14 -26.72 -4.58
CA GLY A 177 26.36 -26.10 -3.28
C GLY A 177 25.72 -24.71 -3.10
N LYS A 178 25.20 -24.10 -4.17
CA LYS A 178 24.49 -22.81 -4.09
C LYS A 178 23.08 -22.98 -3.52
N ARG A 179 22.55 -21.91 -2.94
CA ARG A 179 21.18 -21.88 -2.41
C ARG A 179 20.15 -21.95 -3.53
N PHE A 180 18.99 -22.53 -3.22
CA PHE A 180 17.86 -22.54 -4.15
C PHE A 180 17.24 -21.14 -4.23
N PRO A 181 17.27 -20.47 -5.40
CA PRO A 181 16.95 -19.05 -5.51
C PRO A 181 15.49 -18.76 -5.86
N CYS A 182 14.66 -19.79 -6.03
CA CYS A 182 13.28 -19.61 -6.47
C CYS A 182 12.35 -19.30 -5.30
N GLU A 183 11.72 -18.14 -5.36
CA GLU A 183 10.69 -17.69 -4.43
C GLU A 183 9.43 -17.33 -5.19
N VAL A 184 8.27 -17.52 -4.56
CA VAL A 184 6.99 -17.07 -5.10
C VAL A 184 6.53 -15.86 -4.30
N THR A 185 6.48 -14.71 -4.95
CA THR A 185 6.01 -13.45 -4.39
C THR A 185 4.57 -13.18 -4.80
N GLY A 186 3.82 -12.41 -4.02
CA GLY A 186 2.47 -11.99 -4.36
C GLY A 186 1.94 -11.02 -3.30
N ASN A 187 0.88 -10.27 -3.61
CA ASN A 187 0.18 -9.49 -2.61
C ASN A 187 -1.34 -9.71 -2.73
N PRO A 188 -1.99 -10.36 -1.74
CA PRO A 188 -1.41 -10.87 -0.49
C PRO A 188 -0.39 -11.99 -0.70
N GLN A 189 0.50 -12.21 0.27
CA GLN A 189 1.53 -13.25 0.21
C GLN A 189 0.88 -14.64 -0.06
N PRO A 190 1.25 -15.33 -1.15
CA PRO A 190 0.63 -16.59 -1.50
C PRO A 190 1.12 -17.75 -0.63
N SER A 191 0.24 -18.73 -0.44
CA SER A 191 0.60 -20.06 0.06
C SER A 191 1.12 -20.93 -1.08
N VAL A 192 2.25 -21.61 -0.87
CA VAL A 192 2.99 -22.29 -1.94
C VAL A 192 3.16 -23.77 -1.62
N THR A 193 3.00 -24.64 -2.62
CA THR A 193 3.30 -26.07 -2.52
C THR A 193 4.19 -26.49 -3.69
N TRP A 194 5.31 -27.15 -3.37
CA TRP A 194 6.30 -27.61 -4.34
C TRP A 194 6.13 -29.09 -4.63
N PHE A 195 6.23 -29.46 -5.91
CA PHE A 195 6.15 -30.83 -6.38
C PHE A 195 7.35 -31.17 -7.23
N LYS A 196 7.92 -32.37 -7.03
CA LYS A 196 8.91 -32.98 -7.92
C LYS A 196 8.44 -34.37 -8.27
N ASN A 197 8.34 -34.68 -9.56
CA ASN A 197 7.82 -35.97 -10.04
C ASN A 197 6.43 -36.33 -9.45
N GLY A 198 5.58 -35.32 -9.24
CA GLY A 198 4.24 -35.47 -8.66
C GLY A 198 4.19 -35.62 -7.13
N GLN A 199 5.32 -35.69 -6.42
CA GLN A 199 5.37 -35.77 -4.96
C GLN A 199 5.63 -34.40 -4.34
N ILE A 200 4.97 -34.12 -3.21
CA ILE A 200 5.22 -32.89 -2.44
C ILE A 200 6.64 -32.95 -1.88
N VAL A 201 7.41 -31.89 -2.11
CA VAL A 201 8.80 -31.75 -1.64
C VAL A 201 8.99 -30.43 -0.91
N ALA A 202 9.95 -30.39 0.00
CA ALA A 202 10.50 -29.12 0.46
C ALA A 202 11.56 -28.64 -0.54
N PRO A 203 11.58 -27.35 -0.91
CA PRO A 203 12.68 -26.81 -1.70
C PRO A 203 14.01 -27.00 -0.95
N PRO A 204 15.06 -27.50 -1.62
CA PRO A 204 16.33 -27.78 -0.96
C PRO A 204 17.01 -26.47 -0.53
N SER A 205 17.65 -26.45 0.65
CA SER A 205 18.39 -25.27 1.11
C SER A 205 19.64 -25.00 0.26
N HIS A 206 20.32 -26.07 -0.16
CA HIS A 206 21.46 -26.06 -1.07
C HIS A 206 21.27 -27.12 -2.15
N LEU A 207 21.46 -26.71 -3.41
CA LEU A 207 21.30 -27.59 -4.56
C LEU A 207 22.52 -28.50 -4.75
N ASN A 208 22.26 -29.79 -4.97
CA ASN A 208 23.25 -30.78 -5.43
C ASN A 208 22.72 -31.52 -6.66
N LYS A 209 23.54 -32.41 -7.25
CA LYS A 209 23.19 -33.14 -8.49
C LYS A 209 21.84 -33.88 -8.44
N LYS A 210 21.42 -34.40 -7.27
CA LYS A 210 20.14 -35.13 -7.12
C LYS A 210 18.92 -34.21 -7.15
N ASP A 211 19.14 -32.92 -6.94
CA ASP A 211 18.09 -31.91 -6.93
C ASP A 211 17.74 -31.42 -8.35
N ALA A 212 18.50 -31.82 -9.38
CA ALA A 212 18.15 -31.55 -10.78
C ALA A 212 16.77 -32.14 -11.17
N GLY A 213 16.11 -31.51 -12.15
CA GLY A 213 14.83 -31.94 -12.70
C GLY A 213 13.75 -30.88 -12.68
N ASN A 214 12.52 -31.28 -13.03
CA ASN A 214 11.37 -30.39 -13.13
C ASN A 214 10.61 -30.29 -11.80
N TYR A 215 10.37 -29.06 -11.38
CA TYR A 215 9.55 -28.72 -10.23
C TYR A 215 8.28 -28.05 -10.71
N THR A 216 7.13 -28.49 -10.19
CA THR A 216 5.85 -27.80 -10.34
C THR A 216 5.52 -27.09 -9.04
N ILE A 217 5.06 -25.84 -9.14
CA ILE A 217 4.78 -25.00 -7.98
C ILE A 217 3.33 -24.58 -8.07
N GLN A 218 2.54 -24.88 -7.05
CA GLN A 218 1.16 -24.43 -6.94
C GLN A 218 1.11 -23.27 -5.95
N ALA A 219 0.69 -22.09 -6.42
CA ALA A 219 0.56 -20.89 -5.59
C ALA A 219 -0.92 -20.54 -5.42
N LYS A 220 -1.38 -20.55 -4.16
CA LYS A 220 -2.71 -20.10 -3.75
C LYS A 220 -2.60 -18.70 -3.19
N GLY A 221 -3.19 -17.73 -3.88
CA GLY A 221 -3.17 -16.31 -3.50
C GLY A 221 -4.20 -15.55 -4.33
N LEU A 222 -3.93 -14.27 -4.59
CA LEU A 222 -4.70 -13.50 -5.58
C LEU A 222 -4.59 -14.20 -6.94
N PHE A 223 -5.68 -14.79 -7.43
CA PHE A 223 -5.70 -15.61 -8.66
C PHE A 223 -4.71 -16.80 -8.59
N PRO A 224 -5.19 -18.01 -8.24
CA PRO A 224 -4.32 -19.19 -8.16
C PRO A 224 -3.55 -19.42 -9.45
N LYS A 225 -2.24 -19.66 -9.32
CA LYS A 225 -1.33 -19.84 -10.46
C LYS A 225 -0.37 -20.98 -10.22
N ASN A 226 -0.10 -21.74 -11.28
CA ASN A 226 0.88 -22.81 -11.27
C ASN A 226 2.12 -22.38 -12.08
N PHE A 227 3.29 -22.71 -11.58
CA PHE A 227 4.58 -22.48 -12.25
C PHE A 227 5.32 -23.79 -12.46
N THR A 228 6.26 -23.78 -13.40
CA THR A 228 7.19 -24.88 -13.63
C THR A 228 8.60 -24.33 -13.70
N VAL A 229 9.54 -25.02 -13.06
CA VAL A 229 10.98 -24.69 -13.08
C VAL A 229 11.79 -25.93 -13.42
N GLU A 230 12.62 -25.86 -14.44
CA GLU A 230 13.62 -26.86 -14.78
C GLU A 230 14.94 -26.49 -14.09
N VAL A 231 15.42 -27.34 -13.18
CA VAL A 231 16.67 -27.13 -12.45
C VAL A 231 17.79 -27.95 -13.11
N LYS A 232 18.82 -27.24 -13.59
CA LYS A 232 20.05 -27.81 -14.15
C LYS A 232 21.23 -27.48 -13.25
N ILE A 233 21.92 -28.52 -12.77
CA ILE A 233 23.09 -28.38 -11.91
C ILE A 233 24.35 -28.39 -12.75
N LEU A 234 25.09 -27.29 -12.71
CA LEU A 234 26.40 -27.19 -13.36
C LEU A 234 27.49 -27.76 -12.44
N PRO A 235 28.45 -28.52 -12.98
CA PRO A 235 29.60 -28.97 -12.19
C PRO A 235 30.34 -27.75 -11.65
N ALA A 236 30.81 -27.84 -10.39
CA ALA A 236 31.72 -26.84 -9.87
C ALA A 236 32.95 -26.80 -10.80
N THR A 237 33.15 -25.68 -11.49
CA THR A 237 34.39 -25.40 -12.22
C THR A 237 35.49 -25.16 -11.21
N GLY A 238 35.96 -26.26 -10.61
CA GLY A 238 37.23 -26.27 -9.90
C GLY A 238 38.33 -26.19 -10.95
N THR A 239 38.90 -25.00 -11.15
CA THR A 239 40.34 -24.95 -11.39
C THR A 239 40.98 -25.56 -10.15
N ALA A 240 41.37 -26.82 -10.24
CA ALA A 240 42.30 -27.40 -9.30
C ALA A 240 43.63 -26.63 -9.48
N ASN A 241 43.78 -25.51 -8.78
CA ASN A 241 45.10 -24.96 -8.49
C ASN A 241 45.79 -25.92 -7.53
N SER A 242 46.31 -27.02 -8.08
CA SER A 242 47.42 -27.74 -7.47
C SER A 242 48.67 -26.87 -7.69
N CYS A 243 48.84 -25.86 -6.83
CA CYS A 243 50.06 -25.08 -6.72
C CYS A 243 50.82 -25.53 -5.46
N CYS A 244 52.04 -26.00 -5.70
CA CYS A 244 53.18 -26.07 -4.77
C CYS A 244 53.07 -26.98 -3.54
N GLY A 245 53.33 -28.27 -3.76
CA GLY A 245 53.88 -29.18 -2.76
C GLY A 245 55.37 -29.44 -2.97
N HIS A 246 56.22 -28.41 -2.99
CA HIS A 246 57.67 -28.58 -2.80
C HIS A 246 58.35 -27.26 -2.40
N PHE A 247 58.38 -26.97 -1.10
CA PHE A 247 59.36 -26.09 -0.49
C PHE A 247 59.58 -26.55 0.94
N LEU A 248 60.59 -27.38 1.15
CA LEU A 248 61.22 -27.60 2.45
C LEU A 248 62.57 -28.30 2.22
N LEU A 249 63.62 -27.49 2.08
CA LEU A 249 64.99 -27.88 2.41
C LEU A 249 65.75 -26.60 2.77
N LEU A 250 65.51 -26.15 4.00
CA LEU A 250 66.42 -25.29 4.76
C LEU A 250 67.55 -26.20 5.24
N VAL A 251 68.75 -26.07 4.66
CA VAL A 251 69.98 -26.56 5.28
C VAL A 251 70.84 -25.35 5.62
N LEU A 252 70.81 -25.01 6.90
CA LEU A 252 71.75 -24.15 7.59
C LEU A 252 73.14 -24.79 7.54
N LEU A 253 74.13 -24.09 6.97
CA LEU A 253 75.55 -24.33 7.25
C LEU A 253 76.28 -23.00 7.29
N THR A 254 76.25 -22.36 8.46
CA THR A 254 77.21 -21.31 8.85
C THR A 254 78.01 -21.80 10.05
N GLN A 255 79.29 -22.09 9.76
CA GLN A 255 80.51 -21.96 10.58
C GLN A 255 80.57 -22.56 11.99
N MET A 256 81.64 -23.32 12.25
CA MET A 256 82.76 -22.95 13.16
C MET A 256 83.55 -24.21 13.54
N ILE A 257 84.80 -24.35 13.06
CA ILE A 257 85.93 -24.80 13.89
C ILE A 257 87.20 -24.06 13.44
N THR A 258 87.87 -23.49 14.45
CA THR A 258 89.06 -22.66 14.53
C THR A 258 90.37 -23.46 14.71
N HIS A 259 91.51 -22.81 14.41
CA HIS A 259 92.91 -23.05 14.87
C HIS A 259 93.64 -24.32 14.37
N VAL A 260 94.72 -24.17 13.59
CA VAL A 260 96.11 -23.83 14.00
C VAL A 260 96.75 -23.01 12.88
#